data_AF-A0A444J250-F1
#
_entry.id   AF-A0A444J250-F1
#
_cell.length_a   1.000
_cell.length_b   1.000
_cell.length_c   1.000
_cell.angle_alpha   90.00
_cell.angle_beta   90.00
_cell.angle_gamma   90.00
#
_symmetry.space_group_name_H-M   'P 1'
#
loop_
_entity.id
_entity.type
_entity.pdbx_description
1 polymer ?
#
loop_
_entity_poly.entity_id
_entity_poly.type
_entity_poly.pdbx_seq_one_letter_code
_entity_poly.pdbx_strand_id
1 'polypeptide(L)'
;MKNIKLFAGATLLFVVVLFGITVAILPLLLSSDWVKNSIVSKVNSGSSAELALGDCAIGWSEGLKCTEVSYQDKAIRLMLLA
;
A
#
# COMPACT_ATOMS: atom_id res chain seq x y z
N MET A 1 42.57 -15.30 1.50
CA MET A 1 41.30 -15.61 2.19
C MET A 1 40.66 -14.44 2.96
N LYS A 2 41.44 -13.50 3.53
CA LYS A 2 40.90 -12.37 4.33
C LYS A 2 40.03 -11.40 3.51
N ASN A 3 40.44 -11.08 2.28
CA ASN A 3 39.74 -10.13 1.40
C ASN A 3 38.39 -10.66 0.89
N ILE A 4 38.25 -11.99 0.73
CA ILE A 4 37.01 -12.62 0.23
C ILE A 4 35.89 -12.50 1.27
N LYS A 5 36.20 -12.68 2.56
CA LYS A 5 35.23 -12.52 3.65
C LYS A 5 34.76 -11.08 3.80
N LEU A 6 35.66 -10.12 3.56
CA LEU A 6 35.38 -8.69 3.63
C LEU A 6 34.50 -8.25 2.45
N PHE A 7 34.78 -8.77 1.25
CA PHE A 7 33.96 -8.54 0.06
C PHE A 7 32.56 -9.14 0.22
N ALA A 8 32.46 -10.40 0.66
CA ALA A 8 31.17 -11.04 0.91
C ALA A 8 30.33 -10.29 1.97
N GLY A 9 30.97 -9.81 3.05
CA GLY A 9 30.30 -9.01 4.05
C GLY A 9 29.77 -7.68 3.51
N ALA A 10 30.56 -6.98 2.69
CA ALA A 10 30.15 -5.73 2.04
C ALA A 10 28.99 -5.95 1.06
N THR A 11 29.03 -7.00 0.25
CA THR A 11 27.95 -7.34 -0.69
C THR A 11 26.66 -7.67 0.05
N LEU A 12 26.74 -8.42 1.15
CA LEU A 12 25.56 -8.79 1.93
C LEU A 12 24.92 -7.56 2.59
N LEU A 13 25.75 -6.65 3.14
CA LEU A 13 25.28 -5.38 3.69
C LEU A 13 24.61 -4.51 2.61
N PHE A 14 25.20 -4.45 1.41
CA PHE A 14 24.62 -3.70 0.29
C PHE A 14 23.23 -4.24 -0.11
N VAL A 15 23.07 -5.56 -0.19
CA VAL A 15 21.77 -6.19 -0.50
C VAL A 15 20.73 -5.89 0.59
N VAL A 16 21.12 -5.96 1.87
CA VAL A 16 20.21 -5.66 2.99
C VAL A 16 19.75 -4.20 2.95
N VAL A 17 20.67 -3.27 2.65
CA VAL A 17 20.33 -1.85 2.52
C VAL A 17 19.36 -1.61 1.36
N LEU A 18 19.64 -2.19 0.18
CA LEU A 18 18.75 -2.12 -0.97
C LEU A 18 17.36 -2.68 -0.66
N PHE A 19 17.30 -3.84 -0.02
CA PHE A 19 16.05 -4.45 0.39
C PHE A 19 15.28 -3.54 1.36
N GLY A 20 15.96 -2.99 2.37
CA GLY A 20 15.36 -2.05 3.33
C GLY A 20 14.77 -0.81 2.67
N ILE A 21 15.48 -0.21 1.70
CA ILE A 21 14.98 0.94 0.92
C ILE A 21 13.74 0.53 0.11
N THR A 22 13.76 -0.65 -0.52
CA THR A 22 12.66 -1.12 -1.35
C THR A 22 11.39 -1.32 -0.51
N VAL A 23 11.53 -1.92 0.67
CA VAL A 23 10.42 -2.07 1.64
C VAL A 23 9.97 -0.70 2.14
N ALA A 24 10.88 0.23 2.43
CA ALA A 24 10.52 1.57 2.92
C ALA A 24 9.66 2.36 1.91
N ILE A 25 9.90 2.21 0.61
CA ILE A 25 9.19 2.94 -0.46
C ILE A 25 7.86 2.24 -0.83
N LEU A 26 7.67 0.98 -0.46
CA LEU A 26 6.49 0.19 -0.80
C LEU A 26 5.14 0.88 -0.46
N PRO A 27 4.95 1.53 0.70
CA PRO A 27 3.68 2.20 1.01
C PRO A 27 3.39 3.38 0.08
N LEU A 28 4.41 4.09 -0.40
CA LEU A 28 4.26 5.17 -1.38
C LEU A 28 3.79 4.62 -2.73
N LEU A 29 4.29 3.44 -3.12
CA LEU A 29 3.85 2.77 -4.34
C LEU A 29 2.41 2.24 -4.22
N LEU A 30 2.04 1.71 -3.05
CA LEU A 30 0.70 1.21 -2.77
C LEU A 30 -0.33 2.33 -2.59
N SER A 31 0.11 3.54 -2.21
CA SER A 31 -0.72 4.75 -2.11
C SER A 31 -1.09 5.33 -3.48
N SER A 32 -0.58 4.77 -4.58
CA SER A 32 -0.88 5.24 -5.94
C SER A 32 -2.33 4.96 -6.34
N ASP A 33 -2.91 5.89 -7.10
CA ASP A 33 -4.32 5.81 -7.53
C ASP A 33 -4.63 4.57 -8.38
N TRP A 34 -3.60 4.01 -9.03
CA TRP A 34 -3.72 2.76 -9.79
C TRP A 34 -4.04 1.55 -8.89
N VAL A 35 -3.38 1.44 -7.74
CA VAL A 35 -3.61 0.37 -6.77
C VAL A 35 -4.98 0.55 -6.11
N LYS A 36 -5.32 1.79 -5.72
CA LYS A 36 -6.65 2.13 -5.19
C LYS A 36 -7.76 1.73 -6.15
N ASN A 37 -7.67 2.13 -7.42
CA ASN A 37 -8.66 1.79 -8.44
C ASN A 37 -8.77 0.28 -8.70
N SER A 38 -7.65 -0.45 -8.68
CA SER A 38 -7.67 -1.91 -8.84
C SER A 38 -8.38 -2.61 -7.67
N ILE A 39 -8.12 -2.17 -6.44
CA ILE A 39 -8.77 -2.72 -5.24
C ILE A 39 -10.27 -2.38 -5.26
N VAL A 40 -10.62 -1.12 -5.51
CA VAL A 40 -12.01 -0.65 -5.57
C VAL A 40 -12.78 -1.38 -6.66
N SER A 41 -12.22 -1.48 -7.87
CA SER A 41 -12.84 -2.21 -8.98
C SER A 41 -13.10 -3.68 -8.63
N LYS A 42 -12.14 -4.32 -7.95
CA LYS A 42 -12.29 -5.72 -7.53
C LYS A 42 -13.38 -5.91 -6.48
N VAL A 43 -13.48 -5.01 -5.51
CA VAL A 43 -14.57 -5.01 -4.51
C VAL A 43 -15.92 -4.77 -5.17
N ASN A 44 -16.02 -3.78 -6.06
CA ASN A 44 -17.27 -3.44 -6.77
C ASN A 44 -17.71 -4.54 -7.74
N SER A 45 -16.77 -5.32 -8.28
CA SER A 45 -17.11 -6.48 -9.13
C SER A 45 -17.63 -7.69 -8.34
N GLY A 46 -17.29 -7.79 -7.05
CA GLY A 46 -17.67 -8.91 -6.18
C GLY A 46 -18.83 -8.61 -5.23
N SER A 47 -19.29 -7.36 -5.17
CA SER A 47 -20.36 -6.90 -4.28
C SER A 47 -21.44 -6.15 -5.07
N SER A 48 -22.68 -6.21 -4.61
CA SER A 48 -23.78 -5.40 -5.15
C SER A 48 -23.71 -3.93 -4.70
N ALA A 49 -22.71 -3.56 -3.91
CA ALA A 49 -22.45 -2.22 -3.41
C ALA A 49 -21.25 -1.57 -4.13
N GLU A 50 -21.32 -0.26 -4.33
CA GLU A 50 -20.22 0.56 -4.83
C GLU A 50 -19.42 1.14 -3.65
N LEU A 51 -18.18 0.67 -3.52
CA LEU A 51 -17.16 1.30 -2.69
C LEU A 51 -16.45 2.36 -3.53
N ALA A 52 -16.28 3.56 -2.97
CA ALA A 52 -15.40 4.59 -3.50
C ALA A 52 -14.47 5.05 -2.38
N LEU A 53 -13.17 5.02 -2.65
CA LEU A 53 -12.12 5.48 -1.74
C LEU A 53 -11.55 6.79 -2.30
N GLY A 54 -11.46 7.82 -1.46
CA GLY A 54 -10.76 9.06 -1.78
C GLY A 54 -9.26 8.94 -1.54
N ASP A 55 -8.64 9.96 -0.97
CA ASP A 55 -7.20 9.95 -0.70
C ASP A 55 -6.85 8.98 0.44
N CYS A 56 -6.33 7.82 0.04
CA CYS A 56 -5.75 6.84 0.95
C CYS A 56 -4.23 6.96 0.97
N ALA A 57 -3.67 7.17 2.16
CA ALA A 57 -2.26 7.05 2.47
C ALA A 57 -2.01 5.73 3.18
N ILE A 58 -0.95 5.02 2.77
CA ILE A 58 -0.50 3.81 3.43
C ILE A 58 0.84 4.13 4.09
N GLY A 59 0.96 3.88 5.38
CA GLY A 59 2.17 4.10 6.16
C GLY A 59 2.49 2.92 7.04
N TRP A 60 3.77 2.66 7.30
CA TRP A 60 4.20 1.57 8.18
C TRP A 60 3.74 1.73 9.63
N SER A 61 3.68 2.98 10.12
CA SER A 61 3.27 3.27 11.51
C SER A 61 1.76 3.41 11.67
N GLU A 62 1.07 3.94 10.67
CA GLU A 62 -0.35 4.31 10.77
C GLU A 62 -1.29 3.36 10.01
N GLY A 63 -0.74 2.40 9.25
CA GLY A 63 -1.50 1.48 8.42
C GLY A 63 -2.13 2.17 7.21
N LEU A 64 -3.35 1.77 6.86
CA LEU A 64 -4.13 2.39 5.79
C LEU A 64 -5.03 3.49 6.39
N LYS A 65 -4.77 4.74 6.03
CA LYS A 65 -5.60 5.89 6.35
C LYS A 65 -6.24 6.42 5.08
N CYS A 66 -7.56 6.50 5.06
CA CYS A 66 -8.30 7.14 3.98
C CYS A 66 -9.07 8.32 4.54
N THR A 67 -8.96 9.49 3.92
CA THR A 67 -9.72 10.69 4.30
C THR A 67 -11.19 10.60 3.92
N GLU A 68 -11.50 9.86 2.85
CA GLU A 68 -12.88 9.68 2.40
C GLU A 68 -13.13 8.21 2.04
N VAL A 69 -14.15 7.62 2.67
CA VAL A 69 -14.66 6.29 2.34
C VAL A 69 -16.16 6.42 2.11
N SER A 70 -16.58 6.28 0.86
CA SER A 70 -17.99 6.28 0.47
C SER A 70 -18.43 4.86 0.18
N TYR A 71 -19.50 4.42 0.82
CA TYR A 71 -20.11 3.12 0.59
C TYR A 71 -21.57 3.30 0.16
N GLN A 72 -21.88 2.88 -1.06
CA GLN A 72 -23.24 2.85 -1.59
C GLN A 72 -23.72 1.41 -1.71
N ASP A 73 -24.57 0.99 -0.77
CA ASP A 73 -25.42 -0.17 -0.97
C ASP A 73 -26.69 0.28 -1.72
N LYS A 74 -27.26 -0.60 -2.56
CA LYS A 74 -28.48 -0.32 -3.33
C LYS A 74 -29.70 0.01 -2.45
N ALA A 75 -29.62 -0.25 -1.14
CA ALA A 75 -30.65 0.07 -0.17
C ALA A 75 -30.37 1.36 0.65
N ILE A 76 -29.11 1.72 0.94
CA ILE A 76 -28.74 2.82 1.84
C ILE A 76 -27.36 3.39 1.46
N ARG A 77 -27.27 4.73 1.30
CA ARG A 77 -26.00 5.46 1.13
C ARG A 77 -25.47 5.88 2.50
N LEU A 78 -24.37 5.28 2.94
CA LEU A 78 -23.67 5.67 4.17
C LEU A 78 -22.39 6.42 3.80
N MET A 79 -22.33 7.70 4.15
CA MET A 79 -21.16 8.55 3.98
C MET A 79 -20.46 8.64 5.34
N LEU A 80 -19.33 7.96 5.50
CA LEU A 80 -18.50 8.03 6.70
C LEU A 80 -17.37 9.01 6.42
N LEU A 81 -17.48 10.21 7.01
CA LEU A 81 -16.37 11.16 7.10
C LEU A 81 -15.45 10.68 8.21
N ALA A 82 -14.22 10.28 7.85
CA ALA A 82 -13.20 9.78 8.77
C ALA A 82 -12.31 10.92 9.28
#